data_AF-A0A956UQQ7-F1
#
_entry.id   AF-A0A956UQQ7-F1
#
_cell.length_a   1.000
_cell.length_b   1.000
_cell.length_c   1.000
_cell.angle_alpha   90.00
_cell.angle_beta   90.00
_cell.angle_gamma   90.00
#
_symmetry.space_group_name_H-M   'P 1'
#
loop_
_entity.id
_entity.type
_entity.pdbx_description
1 polymer ?
#
loop_
_entity_poly.entity_id
_entity_poly.type
_entity_poly.pdbx_seq_one_letter_code
_entity_poly.pdbx_strand_id
1 'polypeptide(L)'
;MSCDSRHRASPPSGLETAQPVSAAFGLIGRKRAIRAWRRIGRFRGRPELLWIWRAQSDLGGIRFALAIRSVALAKRCLQMAVDYSRTRETFGQRLAERQAIQFMLADSYMEIQSTRWMTYRGAWKLDRREDARQDISACKVLATEMLWRVSDRAIQIHGGLGLSKDLPLERIHRNARVDRIIEGPNEVHRWVIARNLLADRVSI
;
A
#
# COMPACT_ATOMS: atom_id res chain seq x y z
N MET A 1 -8.37 -56.60 4.31
CA MET A 1 -9.36 -55.50 4.19
C MET A 1 -8.70 -54.40 3.37
N SER A 2 -9.16 -54.21 2.15
CA SER A 2 -8.56 -53.34 1.12
C SER A 2 -8.94 -51.87 1.32
N CYS A 3 -7.94 -51.00 1.16
CA CYS A 3 -8.07 -49.56 1.05
C CYS A 3 -8.41 -49.19 -0.40
N ASP A 4 -9.57 -48.57 -0.66
CA ASP A 4 -9.74 -47.50 -1.66
C ASP A 4 -11.13 -46.84 -1.54
N SER A 5 -11.19 -45.51 -1.54
CA SER A 5 -12.05 -44.71 -2.42
C SER A 5 -12.06 -43.22 -2.03
N ARG A 6 -11.53 -42.44 -2.96
CA ARG A 6 -11.53 -40.98 -3.03
C ARG A 6 -12.96 -40.42 -2.94
N HIS A 7 -13.25 -39.58 -1.94
CA HIS A 7 -14.41 -38.68 -1.97
C HIS A 7 -13.99 -37.29 -2.43
N ARG A 8 -14.35 -36.92 -3.67
CA ARG A 8 -14.36 -35.52 -4.11
C ARG A 8 -15.61 -34.86 -3.54
N ALA A 9 -15.45 -33.89 -2.66
CA ALA A 9 -16.57 -33.05 -2.22
C ALA A 9 -17.03 -32.16 -3.38
N SER A 10 -18.34 -32.19 -3.66
CA SER A 10 -19.00 -31.22 -4.55
C SER A 10 -19.28 -29.93 -3.77
N PRO A 11 -19.18 -28.74 -4.39
CA PRO A 11 -19.44 -27.49 -3.67
C PRO A 11 -20.93 -27.35 -3.34
N PRO A 12 -21.28 -26.73 -2.20
CA PRO A 12 -22.66 -26.61 -1.77
C PRO A 12 -23.46 -25.68 -2.69
N SER A 13 -24.63 -26.16 -3.11
CA SER A 13 -25.66 -25.43 -3.84
C SER A 13 -26.31 -24.40 -2.91
N GLY A 14 -25.92 -23.13 -3.00
CA GLY A 14 -26.55 -22.08 -2.20
C GLY A 14 -25.95 -20.67 -2.25
N LEU A 15 -25.18 -20.30 -3.28
CA LEU A 15 -24.68 -18.93 -3.44
C LEU A 15 -25.17 -18.32 -4.74
N GLU A 16 -26.45 -17.97 -4.77
CA GLU A 16 -26.99 -17.04 -5.76
C GLU A 16 -27.00 -15.63 -5.17
N THR A 17 -26.42 -14.69 -5.93
CA THR A 17 -26.51 -13.21 -5.82
C THR A 17 -25.54 -12.45 -4.89
N ALA A 18 -24.30 -12.29 -5.35
CA ALA A 18 -23.64 -10.99 -5.26
C ALA A 18 -23.72 -10.34 -6.66
N GLN A 19 -24.55 -9.31 -6.79
CA GLN A 19 -24.66 -8.51 -8.01
C GLN A 19 -23.26 -8.00 -8.42
N PRO A 20 -22.81 -8.23 -9.67
CA PRO A 20 -21.55 -7.63 -10.12
C PRO A 20 -21.71 -6.11 -10.21
N VAL A 21 -20.68 -5.37 -9.78
CA VAL A 21 -20.51 -3.89 -9.87
C VAL A 21 -20.70 -3.33 -11.30
N SER A 22 -20.96 -4.19 -12.30
CA SER A 22 -21.40 -3.82 -13.65
C SER A 22 -22.70 -3.02 -13.72
N ALA A 23 -23.49 -2.95 -12.64
CA ALA A 23 -24.72 -2.13 -12.61
C ALA A 23 -24.47 -0.62 -12.51
N ALA A 24 -23.27 -0.16 -12.10
CA ALA A 24 -22.98 1.27 -11.89
C ALA A 24 -22.42 2.02 -13.12
N PHE A 25 -22.24 1.36 -14.26
CA PHE A 25 -21.73 1.99 -15.49
C PHE A 25 -22.65 1.68 -16.70
N GLY A 26 -23.92 2.05 -16.57
CA GLY A 26 -24.83 2.13 -17.71
C GLY A 26 -24.53 3.40 -18.51
N LEU A 27 -23.81 3.27 -19.64
CA LEU A 27 -24.05 4.03 -20.90
C LEU A 27 -23.01 3.79 -22.02
N ILE A 28 -22.14 2.78 -21.94
CA ILE A 28 -21.31 2.39 -23.09
C ILE A 28 -21.49 0.90 -23.36
N GLY A 29 -22.16 0.60 -24.47
CA GLY A 29 -22.58 -0.75 -24.86
C GLY A 29 -21.50 -1.82 -24.67
N ARG A 30 -21.82 -2.80 -23.82
CA ARG A 30 -21.04 -4.02 -23.50
C ARG A 30 -20.29 -4.59 -24.71
N LYS A 31 -20.89 -4.60 -25.90
CA LYS A 31 -20.35 -5.24 -27.11
C LYS A 31 -19.18 -4.50 -27.78
N ARG A 32 -19.01 -3.19 -27.54
CA ARG A 32 -17.85 -2.41 -28.04
C ARG A 32 -16.67 -2.47 -27.08
N ALA A 33 -16.94 -2.39 -25.77
CA ALA A 33 -15.92 -2.53 -24.72
C ALA A 33 -15.24 -3.91 -24.77
N ILE A 34 -16.01 -5.00 -24.93
CA ILE A 34 -15.47 -6.37 -25.03
C ILE A 34 -14.56 -6.55 -26.27
N ARG A 35 -14.88 -5.90 -27.40
CA ARG A 35 -14.06 -5.96 -28.63
C ARG A 35 -12.78 -5.12 -28.54
N ALA A 36 -12.83 -3.95 -27.92
CA ALA A 36 -11.63 -3.16 -27.61
C ALA A 36 -10.71 -3.90 -26.61
N TRP A 37 -11.30 -4.68 -25.70
CA TRP A 37 -10.59 -5.43 -24.66
C TRP A 37 -9.77 -6.62 -25.13
N ARG A 38 -10.19 -7.29 -26.22
CA ARG A 38 -9.40 -8.37 -26.84
C ARG A 38 -8.05 -7.88 -27.40
N ARG A 39 -7.85 -6.57 -27.54
CA ARG A 39 -6.69 -5.97 -28.21
C ARG A 39 -5.59 -5.52 -27.24
N ILE A 40 -5.85 -5.42 -25.93
CA ILE A 40 -4.94 -4.75 -24.96
C ILE A 40 -4.24 -5.73 -23.98
N GLY A 41 -4.72 -6.98 -23.83
CA GLY A 41 -4.21 -7.89 -22.77
C GLY A 41 -3.36 -9.05 -23.28
N ARG A 42 -2.16 -9.22 -22.69
CA ARG A 42 -1.22 -10.37 -22.83
C ARG A 42 -1.80 -11.77 -22.52
N PHE A 43 -3.10 -11.93 -22.30
CA PHE A 43 -3.78 -13.20 -22.02
C PHE A 43 -4.68 -13.59 -23.19
N ARG A 44 -4.07 -13.93 -24.32
CA ARG A 44 -4.79 -14.44 -25.48
C ARG A 44 -5.22 -15.89 -25.17
N GLY A 45 -6.52 -16.12 -24.98
CA GLY A 45 -7.11 -17.47 -25.03
C GLY A 45 -7.31 -18.26 -23.73
N ARG A 46 -7.16 -17.66 -22.54
CA ARG A 46 -7.39 -18.34 -21.25
C ARG A 46 -8.49 -17.66 -20.40
N PRO A 47 -9.78 -17.84 -20.75
CA PRO A 47 -10.90 -17.19 -20.05
C PRO A 47 -10.99 -17.58 -18.56
N GLU A 48 -10.50 -18.76 -18.19
CA GLU A 48 -10.42 -19.25 -16.81
C GLU A 48 -9.49 -18.43 -15.91
N LEU A 49 -8.57 -17.62 -16.48
CA LEU A 49 -7.66 -16.77 -15.71
C LEU A 49 -8.15 -15.31 -15.59
N LEU A 50 -9.31 -14.99 -16.17
CA LEU A 50 -9.86 -13.64 -16.18
C LEU A 50 -10.11 -13.10 -14.76
N TRP A 51 -10.51 -13.97 -13.83
CA TRP A 51 -10.73 -13.59 -12.43
C TRP A 51 -9.42 -13.18 -11.74
N ILE A 52 -8.30 -13.83 -12.03
CA ILE A 52 -6.98 -13.48 -11.48
C ILE A 52 -6.60 -12.08 -11.93
N TRP A 53 -6.76 -11.81 -13.24
CA TRP A 53 -6.43 -10.52 -13.80
C TRP A 53 -7.29 -9.40 -13.20
N ARG A 54 -8.60 -9.66 -13.02
CA ARG A 54 -9.53 -8.70 -12.44
C ARG A 54 -9.16 -8.41 -10.99
N ALA A 55 -8.93 -9.46 -10.20
CA ALA A 55 -8.44 -9.33 -8.83
C ALA A 55 -7.12 -8.52 -8.76
N GLN A 56 -6.14 -8.80 -9.61
CA GLN A 56 -4.87 -8.05 -9.63
C GLN A 56 -5.03 -6.57 -9.99
N SER A 57 -6.01 -6.25 -10.85
CA SER A 57 -6.33 -4.87 -11.21
C SER A 57 -7.00 -4.13 -10.05
N ASP A 58 -7.96 -4.77 -9.38
CA ASP A 58 -8.66 -4.22 -8.22
C ASP A 58 -7.69 -4.01 -7.03
N LEU A 59 -6.78 -4.97 -6.79
CA LEU A 59 -5.70 -4.88 -5.79
C LEU A 59 -4.76 -3.70 -6.07
N GLY A 60 -4.58 -3.31 -7.33
CA GLY A 60 -3.79 -2.14 -7.70
C GLY A 60 -4.32 -0.84 -7.08
N GLY A 61 -5.64 -0.65 -7.10
CA GLY A 61 -6.29 0.51 -6.48
C GLY A 61 -6.18 0.50 -4.96
N ILE A 62 -6.36 -0.67 -4.33
CA ILE A 62 -6.25 -0.83 -2.88
C ILE A 62 -4.83 -0.50 -2.39
N ARG A 63 -3.80 -0.97 -3.10
CA ARG A 63 -2.39 -0.69 -2.77
C ARG A 63 -2.04 0.80 -2.87
N PHE A 64 -2.64 1.51 -3.82
CA PHE A 64 -2.51 2.98 -3.88
C PHE A 64 -3.22 3.68 -2.73
N ALA A 65 -4.46 3.28 -2.42
CA ALA A 65 -5.20 3.84 -1.30
C ALA A 65 -4.44 3.64 0.02
N LEU A 66 -3.81 2.47 0.19
CA LEU A 66 -2.92 2.17 1.30
C LEU A 66 -1.74 3.15 1.36
N ALA A 67 -1.05 3.39 0.24
CA ALA A 67 0.07 4.32 0.18
C ALA A 67 -0.34 5.77 0.54
N ILE A 68 -1.47 6.25 0.03
CA ILE A 68 -2.02 7.57 0.35
C ILE A 68 -2.32 7.68 1.85
N ARG A 69 -2.98 6.67 2.42
CA ARG A 69 -3.26 6.61 3.86
C ARG A 69 -1.97 6.64 4.68
N SER A 70 -0.97 5.86 4.30
CA SER A 70 0.31 5.82 5.00
C SER A 70 1.01 7.17 5.01
N VAL A 71 1.00 7.90 3.89
CA VAL A 71 1.53 9.28 3.82
C VAL A 71 0.77 10.21 4.75
N ALA A 72 -0.57 10.15 4.77
CA ALA A 72 -1.38 10.99 5.64
C ALA A 72 -1.11 10.72 7.13
N LEU A 73 -1.04 9.45 7.54
CA LEU A 73 -0.74 9.06 8.92
C LEU A 73 0.68 9.46 9.33
N ALA A 74 1.67 9.25 8.46
CA ALA A 74 3.05 9.63 8.74
C ALA A 74 3.20 11.14 8.92
N LYS A 75 2.50 11.95 8.10
CA LYS A 75 2.43 13.41 8.30
C LYS A 75 1.85 13.78 9.67
N ARG A 76 0.82 13.07 10.13
CA ARG A 76 0.24 13.30 11.45
C ARG A 76 1.22 12.93 12.57
N CYS A 77 1.91 11.81 12.46
CA CYS A 77 2.97 11.41 13.40
C CYS A 77 4.08 12.46 13.48
N LEU A 78 4.57 12.93 12.32
CA LEU A 78 5.60 13.97 12.26
C LEU A 78 5.12 15.28 12.90
N GLN A 79 3.89 15.72 12.60
CA GLN A 79 3.34 16.94 13.20
C GLN A 79 3.30 16.84 14.73
N MET A 80 2.78 15.73 15.27
CA MET A 80 2.75 15.49 16.72
C MET A 80 4.16 15.50 17.33
N ALA A 81 5.15 14.90 16.66
CA ALA A 81 6.53 14.88 17.13
C ALA A 81 7.16 16.28 17.15
N VAL A 82 6.91 17.10 16.11
CA VAL A 82 7.34 18.50 16.07
C VAL A 82 6.70 19.29 17.22
N ASP A 83 5.40 19.17 17.42
CA ASP A 83 4.68 19.93 18.45
C ASP A 83 5.14 19.54 19.87
N TYR A 84 5.30 18.24 20.13
CA TYR A 84 5.80 17.75 21.42
C TYR A 84 7.24 18.18 21.68
N SER A 85 8.12 18.09 20.67
CA SER A 85 9.53 18.46 20.83
C SER A 85 9.75 19.94 21.17
N ARG A 86 8.83 20.82 20.75
CA ARG A 86 8.87 22.26 21.04
C ARG A 86 8.44 22.62 22.45
N THR A 87 7.66 21.76 23.10
CA THR A 87 7.07 22.02 24.42
C THR A 87 7.74 21.22 25.53
N ARG A 88 8.27 20.04 25.23
CA ARG A 88 8.94 19.19 26.21
C ARG A 88 10.36 19.65 26.49
N GLU A 89 10.67 19.85 27.76
CA GLU A 89 12.01 20.17 28.25
C GLU A 89 12.60 19.01 29.06
N THR A 90 13.87 18.71 28.80
CA THR A 90 14.67 17.75 29.56
C THR A 90 16.09 18.25 29.70
N PHE A 91 16.67 18.07 30.89
CA PHE A 91 18.03 18.52 31.20
C PHE A 91 18.27 19.99 30.81
N GLY A 92 17.31 20.86 31.15
CA GLY A 92 17.39 22.31 30.99
C GLY A 92 17.26 22.86 29.56
N GLN A 93 16.90 22.04 28.56
CA GLN A 93 16.66 22.51 27.19
C GLN A 93 15.46 21.79 26.57
N ARG A 94 14.85 22.40 25.56
CA ARG A 94 13.77 21.77 24.79
C ARG A 94 14.29 20.63 23.95
N LEU A 95 13.46 19.62 23.72
CA LEU A 95 13.83 18.51 22.83
C LEU A 95 14.16 19.01 21.41
N ALA A 96 13.45 20.03 20.92
CA ALA A 96 13.69 20.63 19.61
C ALA A 96 15.10 21.23 19.44
N GLU A 97 15.80 21.55 20.53
CA GLU A 97 17.17 22.09 20.50
C GLU A 97 18.23 20.98 20.43
N ARG A 98 17.83 19.72 20.60
CA ARG A 98 18.74 18.56 20.57
C ARG A 98 18.91 18.07 19.12
N GLN A 99 20.15 18.01 18.64
CA GLN A 99 20.47 17.58 17.27
C GLN A 99 19.91 16.18 16.93
N ALA A 100 19.98 15.22 17.87
CA ALA A 100 19.42 13.89 17.65
C ALA A 100 17.92 13.91 17.32
N ILE A 101 17.15 14.79 17.96
CA ILE A 101 15.72 14.97 17.67
C ILE A 101 15.53 15.63 16.31
N GLN A 102 16.34 16.65 15.99
CA GLN A 102 16.28 17.33 14.70
C GLN A 102 16.55 16.36 13.52
N PHE A 103 17.50 15.44 13.68
CA PHE A 103 17.77 14.41 12.66
C PHE A 103 16.56 13.50 12.44
N MET A 104 15.91 13.03 13.51
CA MET A 104 14.71 12.20 13.40
C MET A 104 13.57 12.91 12.68
N LEU A 105 13.39 14.21 12.95
CA LEU A 105 12.38 15.04 12.28
C LEU A 105 12.72 15.24 10.79
N ALA A 106 13.99 15.53 10.48
CA ALA A 106 14.47 15.75 9.12
C ALA A 106 14.34 14.47 8.26
N ASP A 107 14.80 13.32 8.77
CA ASP A 107 14.67 12.03 8.09
C ASP A 107 13.20 11.70 7.81
N SER A 108 12.34 11.90 8.80
CA SER A 108 10.90 11.66 8.65
C SER A 108 10.29 12.55 7.58
N TYR A 109 10.67 13.82 7.52
CA TYR A 109 10.23 14.74 6.47
C TYR A 109 10.66 14.26 5.08
N MET A 110 11.95 13.95 4.90
CA MET A 110 12.50 13.52 3.61
C MET A 110 11.86 12.22 3.12
N GLU A 111 11.66 11.24 4.01
CA GLU A 111 11.01 9.98 3.67
C GLU A 111 9.54 10.18 3.26
N ILE A 112 8.80 11.04 3.98
CA ILE A 112 7.41 11.39 3.64
C ILE A 112 7.34 12.05 2.27
N GLN A 113 8.18 13.05 1.98
CA GLN A 113 8.15 13.73 0.68
C GLN A 113 8.54 12.79 -0.46
N SER A 114 9.57 11.97 -0.26
CA SER A 114 10.01 11.00 -1.28
C SER A 114 8.90 10.00 -1.62
N THR A 115 8.24 9.47 -0.59
CA THR A 115 7.11 8.55 -0.77
C THR A 115 5.92 9.23 -1.43
N ARG A 116 5.62 10.48 -1.04
CA ARG A 116 4.53 11.27 -1.60
C ARG A 116 4.74 11.53 -3.09
N TRP A 117 5.97 11.88 -3.51
CA TRP A 117 6.30 12.05 -4.93
C TRP A 117 6.19 10.75 -5.72
N MET A 118 6.63 9.62 -5.17
CA MET A 118 6.42 8.31 -5.81
C MET A 118 4.92 8.02 -5.98
N THR A 119 4.11 8.32 -4.97
CA THR A 119 2.66 8.14 -5.00
C THR A 119 2.02 9.02 -6.08
N TYR A 120 2.43 10.28 -6.20
CA TYR A 120 1.95 11.18 -7.25
C TYR A 120 2.36 10.74 -8.65
N ARG A 121 3.60 10.29 -8.84
CA ARG A 121 4.04 9.72 -10.12
C ARG A 121 3.15 8.54 -10.52
N GLY A 122 2.87 7.65 -9.56
CA GLY A 122 1.98 6.52 -9.77
C GLY A 122 0.57 6.93 -10.17
N ALA A 123 -0.03 7.90 -9.47
CA ALA A 123 -1.35 8.44 -9.79
C ALA A 123 -1.37 9.11 -11.18
N TRP A 124 -0.35 9.91 -11.49
CA TRP A 124 -0.22 10.60 -12.78
C TRP A 124 -0.16 9.62 -13.96
N LYS A 125 0.56 8.49 -13.81
CA LYS A 125 0.59 7.43 -14.83
C LYS A 125 -0.76 6.74 -14.99
N LEU A 126 -1.48 6.49 -13.89
CA LEU A 126 -2.82 5.92 -13.93
C LEU A 126 -3.82 6.82 -14.66
N ASP A 127 -3.79 8.13 -14.39
CA ASP A 127 -4.66 9.11 -15.05
C ASP A 127 -4.44 9.13 -16.56
N ARG A 128 -3.19 8.92 -16.98
CA ARG A 128 -2.77 8.83 -18.39
C ARG A 128 -3.01 7.45 -19.02
N ARG A 129 -3.57 6.50 -18.27
CA ARG A 129 -3.80 5.11 -18.69
C ARG A 129 -2.50 4.38 -19.11
N GLU A 130 -1.38 4.78 -18.53
CA GLU A 130 -0.08 4.13 -18.73
C GLU A 130 0.07 2.94 -17.77
N ASP A 131 1.03 2.03 -18.05
CA ASP A 131 1.30 0.92 -17.14
C ASP A 131 1.99 1.43 -15.86
N ALA A 132 1.24 1.42 -14.76
CA ALA A 132 1.69 1.81 -13.43
C ALA A 132 1.95 0.62 -12.48
N ARG A 133 1.96 -0.63 -12.96
CA ARG A 133 2.10 -1.82 -12.09
C ARG A 133 3.40 -1.84 -11.28
N GLN A 134 4.48 -1.38 -11.90
CA GLN A 134 5.78 -1.24 -11.24
C GLN A 134 5.71 -0.16 -10.14
N ASP A 135 5.14 1.00 -10.47
CA ASP A 135 5.00 2.14 -9.55
C ASP A 135 4.08 1.79 -8.37
N ILE A 136 2.97 1.07 -8.61
CA ILE A 136 2.08 0.55 -7.56
C ILE A 136 2.85 -0.28 -6.53
N SER A 137 3.68 -1.21 -7.03
CA SER A 137 4.47 -2.09 -6.16
C SER A 137 5.50 -1.29 -5.36
N ALA A 138 6.16 -0.32 -6.00
CA ALA A 138 7.12 0.56 -5.34
C ALA A 138 6.43 1.44 -4.28
N CYS A 139 5.28 2.05 -4.61
CA CYS A 139 4.48 2.88 -3.70
C CYS A 139 4.11 2.09 -2.45
N LYS A 140 3.60 0.86 -2.60
CA LYS A 140 3.20 0.02 -1.47
C LYS A 140 4.37 -0.23 -0.52
N VAL A 141 5.52 -0.64 -1.04
CA VAL A 141 6.70 -0.94 -0.22
C VAL A 141 7.20 0.33 0.48
N LEU A 142 7.41 1.41 -0.28
CA LEU A 142 7.94 2.66 0.25
C LEU A 142 7.02 3.23 1.33
N ALA A 143 5.71 3.29 1.07
CA ALA A 143 4.77 3.94 1.97
C ALA A 143 4.58 3.18 3.28
N THR A 144 4.48 1.87 3.24
CA THR A 144 4.28 1.05 4.44
C THR A 144 5.51 1.06 5.34
N GLU A 145 6.72 1.02 4.76
CA GLU A 145 7.96 1.06 5.54
C GLU A 145 8.33 2.45 6.03
N MET A 146 8.01 3.48 5.25
CA MET A 146 8.12 4.86 5.70
C MET A 146 7.19 5.12 6.89
N LEU A 147 5.92 4.71 6.83
CA LEU A 147 5.01 4.85 7.97
C LEU A 147 5.54 4.14 9.22
N TRP A 148 6.08 2.93 9.05
CA TRP A 148 6.73 2.20 10.13
C TRP A 148 7.83 3.02 10.81
N ARG A 149 8.81 3.51 10.03
CA ARG A 149 9.95 4.28 10.56
C ARG A 149 9.54 5.63 11.15
N VAL A 150 8.64 6.35 10.49
CA VAL A 150 8.17 7.66 10.97
C VAL A 150 7.36 7.54 12.26
N SER A 151 6.46 6.55 12.34
CA SER A 151 5.67 6.32 13.56
C SER A 151 6.56 5.89 14.73
N ASP A 152 7.56 5.05 14.48
CA ASP A 152 8.55 4.63 15.48
C ASP A 152 9.36 5.81 16.02
N ARG A 153 9.91 6.66 15.13
CA ARG A 153 10.61 7.89 15.53
C ARG A 153 9.69 8.83 16.33
N ALA A 154 8.43 8.95 15.93
CA ALA A 154 7.47 9.77 16.67
C ALA A 154 7.20 9.22 18.07
N ILE A 155 7.07 7.90 18.25
CA ILE A 155 6.96 7.26 19.56
C ILE A 155 8.20 7.57 20.40
N GLN A 156 9.39 7.38 19.83
CA GLN A 156 10.66 7.61 20.52
C GLN A 156 10.81 9.08 21.00
N ILE A 157 10.36 10.06 20.21
CA ILE A 157 10.35 11.48 20.60
C ILE A 157 9.39 11.75 21.78
N HIS A 158 8.26 11.03 21.85
CA HIS A 158 7.31 11.15 22.97
C HIS A 158 7.70 10.30 24.19
N GLY A 159 8.72 9.43 24.08
CA GLY A 159 9.12 8.51 25.14
C GLY A 159 7.97 7.60 25.57
N GLY A 160 7.81 7.39 26.89
CA GLY A 160 6.75 6.53 27.44
C GLY A 160 5.32 6.95 27.05
N LEU A 161 5.08 8.25 26.85
CA LEU A 161 3.80 8.77 26.38
C LEU A 161 3.48 8.30 24.95
N GLY A 162 4.49 8.05 24.12
CA GLY A 162 4.30 7.53 22.76
C GLY A 162 3.79 6.09 22.73
N LEU A 163 4.06 5.31 23.80
CA LEU A 163 3.60 3.94 23.98
C LEU A 163 2.25 3.84 24.69
N SER A 164 1.78 4.94 25.30
CA SER A 164 0.49 4.95 25.99
C SER A 164 -0.67 4.99 25.00
N LYS A 165 -1.88 4.68 25.49
CA LYS A 165 -3.11 4.79 24.72
C LYS A 165 -3.68 6.22 24.70
N ASP A 166 -3.03 7.17 25.38
CA ASP A 166 -3.47 8.56 25.44
C ASP A 166 -3.24 9.29 24.11
N LEU A 167 -2.24 8.82 23.35
CA LEU A 167 -1.93 9.29 22.01
C LEU A 167 -2.24 8.21 20.96
N PRO A 168 -2.60 8.59 19.73
CA PRO A 168 -2.84 7.63 18.65
C PRO A 168 -1.56 6.93 18.13
N LEU A 169 -0.37 7.27 18.63
CA LEU A 169 0.91 6.81 18.09
C LEU A 169 1.09 5.29 18.18
N GLU A 170 0.79 4.68 19.34
CA GLU A 170 0.88 3.21 19.52
C GLU A 170 0.03 2.48 18.47
N ARG A 171 -1.20 2.96 18.28
CA ARG A 171 -2.18 2.31 17.40
C ARG A 171 -1.75 2.45 15.94
N ILE A 172 -1.24 3.62 15.56
CA ILE A 172 -0.72 3.87 14.21
C ILE A 172 0.46 2.93 13.94
N HIS A 173 1.41 2.84 14.88
CA HIS A 173 2.59 2.00 14.70
C HIS A 173 2.25 0.50 14.65
N ARG A 174 1.37 0.02 15.53
CA ARG A 174 0.86 -1.36 15.50
C ARG A 174 0.21 -1.67 14.15
N ASN A 175 -0.64 -0.78 13.64
CA ASN A 175 -1.29 -0.97 12.34
C ASN A 175 -0.28 -0.91 11.17
N ALA A 176 0.74 -0.07 11.26
CA ALA A 176 1.82 -0.02 10.27
C ALA A 176 2.54 -1.38 10.14
N ARG A 177 2.60 -2.18 11.21
CA ARG A 177 3.14 -3.56 11.13
C ARG A 177 2.34 -4.43 10.19
N VAL A 178 1.02 -4.34 10.29
CA VAL A 178 0.04 -5.12 9.54
C VAL A 178 0.08 -4.72 8.06
N ASP A 179 0.16 -3.41 7.80
CA ASP A 179 0.21 -2.82 6.47
C ASP A 179 1.35 -3.38 5.59
N ARG A 180 2.45 -3.82 6.19
CA ARG A 180 3.57 -4.45 5.47
C ARG A 180 3.24 -5.85 4.93
N ILE A 181 2.28 -6.55 5.53
CA ILE A 181 1.93 -7.94 5.20
C ILE A 181 0.71 -8.00 4.29
N ILE A 182 -0.32 -7.21 4.59
CA ILE A 182 -1.58 -7.23 3.83
C ILE A 182 -1.39 -6.76 2.39
N GLU A 183 -2.33 -7.13 1.51
CA GLU A 183 -2.33 -6.79 0.08
C GLU A 183 -1.10 -7.29 -0.71
N GLY A 184 -0.42 -8.30 -0.17
CA GLY A 184 0.80 -8.91 -0.69
C GLY A 184 2.01 -8.44 0.12
N PRO A 185 2.80 -9.31 0.76
CA PRO A 185 3.96 -8.91 1.55
C PRO A 185 4.95 -8.04 0.77
N ASN A 186 5.66 -7.14 1.47
CA ASN A 186 6.60 -6.22 0.81
C ASN A 186 7.66 -6.95 -0.03
N GLU A 187 8.07 -8.14 0.39
CA GLU A 187 9.04 -9.01 -0.30
C GLU A 187 8.54 -9.46 -1.67
N VAL A 188 7.23 -9.74 -1.80
CA VAL A 188 6.62 -10.09 -3.09
C VAL A 188 6.68 -8.90 -4.05
N HIS A 189 6.42 -7.70 -3.55
CA HIS A 189 6.52 -6.48 -4.36
C HIS A 189 7.95 -6.17 -4.78
N ARG A 190 8.92 -6.34 -3.89
CA ARG A 190 10.35 -6.25 -4.22
C ARG A 190 10.74 -7.24 -5.31
N TRP A 191 10.29 -8.49 -5.19
CA TRP A 191 10.54 -9.51 -6.20
C TRP A 191 9.95 -9.14 -7.56
N VAL A 192 8.70 -8.64 -7.61
CA VAL A 192 8.10 -8.16 -8.86
C VAL A 192 8.89 -7.02 -9.48
N ILE A 193 9.30 -6.05 -8.65
CA ILE A 193 10.10 -4.89 -9.11
C ILE A 193 11.41 -5.38 -9.72
N ALA A 194 12.17 -6.20 -8.99
CA ALA A 194 13.44 -6.75 -9.43
C ALA A 194 13.30 -7.58 -10.70
N ARG A 195 12.28 -8.46 -10.75
CA ARG A 195 11.99 -9.29 -11.93
C ARG A 195 11.70 -8.44 -13.18
N ASN A 196 11.01 -7.31 -13.03
CA ASN A 196 10.71 -6.44 -14.17
C ASN A 196 11.94 -5.64 -14.62
N LEU A 197 12.81 -5.23 -13.70
CA LEU A 197 14.09 -4.59 -14.02
C LEU A 197 15.02 -5.57 -14.76
N LEU A 198 15.20 -6.78 -14.24
CA LEU A 198 16.06 -7.82 -14.83
C LEU A 198 15.58 -8.34 -16.20
N ALA A 199 14.33 -8.08 -16.55
CA ALA A 199 13.74 -8.47 -17.83
C ALA A 199 13.57 -7.27 -18.80
N ASP A 200 14.21 -6.14 -18.50
CA ASP A 200 14.18 -4.89 -19.27
C ASP A 200 12.76 -4.41 -19.63
N ARG A 201 11.80 -4.65 -18.70
CA ARG A 201 10.40 -4.24 -18.87
C ARG A 201 10.15 -2.81 -18.41
N VAL A 202 11.14 -2.21 -17.75
CA VAL A 202 11.09 -0.87 -17.16
C VAL A 202 12.42 -0.20 -17.49
N SER A 203 12.35 0.99 -18.09
CA SER A 203 13.52 1.83 -18.33
C SER A 203 13.96 2.51 -17.03
N ILE A 204 15.28 2.51 -16.76
CA ILE A 204 15.92 3.24 -15.67
C ILE A 204 16.12 4.70 -16.08
#